data_AF-A0A3D1H361-F1
#
_entry.id   AF-A0A3D1H361-F1
#
_cell.length_a   1.000
_cell.length_b   1.000
_cell.length_c   1.000
_cell.angle_alpha   90.00
_cell.angle_beta   90.00
_cell.angle_gamma   90.00
#
_symmetry.space_group_name_H-M   'P 1'
#
loop_
_entity.id
_entity.type
_entity.pdbx_description
1 polymer ?
#
loop_
_entity_poly.entity_id
_entity_poly.type
_entity_poly.pdbx_seq_one_letter_code
_entity_poly.pdbx_strand_id
1 'polypeptide(L)'
;MLQYGYFSTFALLLKKYLFILAITAFLFAGCNEDVLVDEYHTLPVSGWEYKDVITDSFEVSEPGHYHQLSANLRINGDYPYANFHVKMNITFPDSSSKEYNVPLQLAEKSGKW
;
A
#
# COMPACT_ATOMS: atom_id res chain seq x y z
N MET A 1 -50.08 -30.95 -5.95
CA MET A 1 -48.70 -31.31 -5.53
C MET A 1 -47.63 -30.72 -6.45
N LEU A 2 -47.82 -30.69 -7.78
CA LEU A 2 -46.82 -30.14 -8.73
C LEU A 2 -46.60 -28.61 -8.64
N GLN A 3 -47.65 -27.81 -8.40
CA GLN A 3 -47.51 -26.34 -8.27
C GLN A 3 -46.65 -25.89 -7.07
N TYR A 4 -46.71 -26.60 -5.93
CA TYR A 4 -45.89 -26.30 -4.75
C TYR A 4 -44.40 -26.59 -5.01
N GLY A 5 -44.09 -27.61 -5.83
CA GLY A 5 -42.73 -27.92 -6.27
C GLY A 5 -42.14 -26.83 -7.14
N TYR A 6 -42.90 -26.30 -8.11
CA TYR A 6 -42.47 -25.19 -8.97
C TYR A 6 -42.23 -23.88 -8.22
N PHE A 7 -43.09 -23.55 -7.25
CA PHE A 7 -42.90 -22.37 -6.41
C PHE A 7 -41.64 -22.50 -5.52
N SER A 8 -41.42 -23.69 -4.96
CA SER A 8 -40.23 -23.97 -4.14
C SER A 8 -38.94 -23.90 -4.96
N THR A 9 -38.91 -24.49 -6.17
CA THR A 9 -37.75 -24.42 -7.06
C THR A 9 -37.50 -22.99 -7.56
N PHE A 10 -38.54 -22.24 -7.88
CA PHE A 10 -38.43 -20.82 -8.23
C PHE A 10 -37.85 -19.98 -7.07
N ALA A 11 -38.33 -20.18 -5.85
CA ALA A 11 -37.81 -19.50 -4.67
C ALA A 11 -36.35 -19.89 -4.36
N LEU A 12 -35.95 -21.14 -4.59
CA LEU A 12 -34.58 -21.61 -4.46
C LEU A 12 -33.65 -21.00 -5.52
N LEU A 13 -34.12 -20.88 -6.76
CA LEU A 13 -33.38 -20.20 -7.84
C LEU A 13 -33.19 -18.72 -7.52
N LEU A 14 -34.24 -18.01 -7.06
CA LEU A 14 -34.16 -16.61 -6.66
C LEU A 14 -33.14 -16.39 -5.52
N LYS A 15 -33.16 -17.25 -4.49
CA LYS A 15 -32.16 -17.21 -3.40
C LYS A 15 -30.74 -17.41 -3.91
N LYS A 16 -30.53 -18.33 -4.86
CA LYS A 16 -29.22 -18.55 -5.49
C LYS A 16 -28.73 -17.31 -6.23
N TYR A 17 -29.58 -16.66 -7.02
CA TYR A 17 -29.22 -15.43 -7.72
C TYR A 17 -28.95 -14.26 -6.77
N LEU A 18 -29.73 -14.11 -5.69
CA LEU A 18 -29.47 -13.12 -4.64
C LEU A 18 -28.13 -13.36 -3.92
N PHE A 19 -27.80 -14.62 -3.63
CA PHE A 19 -26.52 -14.97 -3.01
C PHE A 19 -25.33 -14.67 -3.94
N ILE A 20 -25.45 -14.99 -5.23
CA ILE A 20 -24.44 -14.64 -6.23
C ILE A 20 -24.30 -13.12 -6.33
N LEU A 21 -25.41 -12.38 -6.39
CA LEU A 21 -25.40 -10.92 -6.44
C LEU A 21 -24.72 -10.31 -5.20
N ALA A 22 -25.00 -10.84 -4.00
CA ALA A 22 -24.38 -10.38 -2.77
C ALA A 22 -22.87 -10.64 -2.74
N ILE A 23 -22.41 -11.81 -3.19
CA ILE A 23 -20.98 -12.11 -3.33
C ILE A 23 -20.34 -11.14 -4.31
N THR A 24 -20.94 -10.96 -5.50
CA THR A 24 -20.40 -10.06 -6.52
C THR A 24 -20.32 -8.62 -6.02
N ALA A 25 -21.34 -8.12 -5.31
CA ALA A 25 -21.31 -6.79 -4.70
C ALA A 25 -20.20 -6.65 -3.65
N PHE A 26 -19.97 -7.69 -2.83
CA PHE A 26 -18.90 -7.70 -1.84
C PHE A 26 -17.50 -7.65 -2.49
N LEU A 27 -17.32 -8.30 -3.65
CA LEU A 27 -16.05 -8.24 -4.39
C LEU A 27 -15.71 -6.83 -4.89
N PHE A 28 -16.71 -5.95 -5.06
CA PHE A 28 -16.49 -4.55 -5.45
C PHE A 28 -16.18 -3.62 -4.27
N ALA A 29 -16.33 -4.06 -3.02
CA ALA A 29 -16.10 -3.23 -1.84
C ALA A 29 -14.60 -3.03 -1.48
N GLY A 30 -13.68 -3.61 -2.24
CA GLY A 30 -12.25 -3.58 -1.95
C GLY A 30 -11.47 -2.40 -2.55
N CYS A 31 -12.10 -1.53 -3.32
CA CYS A 31 -11.40 -0.37 -3.91
C CYS A 31 -11.15 0.68 -2.82
N ASN A 32 -9.88 0.98 -2.56
CA ASN A 32 -9.48 2.00 -1.60
C ASN A 32 -9.17 3.29 -2.37
N GLU A 33 -10.05 4.29 -2.26
CA GLU A 33 -9.90 5.57 -2.97
C GLU A 33 -9.10 6.61 -2.15
N ASP A 34 -8.76 6.30 -0.89
CA ASP A 34 -8.16 7.25 0.06
C ASP A 34 -6.63 7.32 0.00
N VAL A 35 -6.02 6.88 -1.11
CA VAL A 35 -4.57 6.94 -1.31
C VAL A 35 -4.18 8.25 -1.97
N LEU A 36 -3.51 9.13 -1.22
CA LEU A 36 -3.03 10.43 -1.73
C LEU A 36 -1.89 10.30 -2.74
N VAL A 37 -1.02 9.30 -2.56
CA VAL A 37 0.15 9.05 -3.40
C VAL A 37 0.55 7.58 -3.31
N ASP A 38 0.88 6.97 -4.46
CA ASP A 38 1.48 5.64 -4.58
C ASP A 38 2.45 5.65 -5.76
N GLU A 39 3.71 6.00 -5.46
CA GLU A 39 4.75 6.19 -6.47
C GLU A 39 5.86 5.16 -6.31
N TYR A 40 6.37 4.69 -7.45
CA TYR A 40 7.47 3.74 -7.51
C TYR A 40 8.65 4.32 -8.27
N HIS A 41 9.76 4.52 -7.56
CA HIS A 41 11.00 5.02 -8.12
C HIS A 41 11.99 3.89 -8.35
N THR A 42 12.47 3.75 -9.59
CA THR A 42 13.55 2.82 -9.90
C THR A 42 14.89 3.48 -9.61
N LEU A 43 15.71 2.84 -8.77
CA LEU A 43 17.04 3.34 -8.43
C LEU A 43 18.07 2.97 -9.50
N PRO A 44 19.14 3.78 -9.68
CA PRO A 44 20.21 3.47 -10.61
C PRO A 44 20.91 2.14 -10.26
N VAL A 45 21.26 1.37 -11.29
CA VAL A 45 22.02 0.10 -11.14
C VAL A 45 23.41 0.34 -10.55
N SER A 46 23.98 1.53 -10.77
CA SER A 46 25.26 1.95 -10.17
C SER A 46 25.19 2.15 -8.66
N GLY A 47 24.00 2.13 -8.06
CA GLY A 47 23.77 2.39 -6.65
C GLY A 47 22.99 3.68 -6.42
N TRP A 48 22.65 3.91 -5.15
CA TRP A 48 21.92 5.07 -4.66
C TRP A 48 22.75 5.74 -3.56
N GLU A 49 23.26 6.94 -3.84
CA GLU A 49 24.11 7.68 -2.89
C GLU A 49 23.29 8.73 -2.11
N TYR A 50 23.82 9.20 -0.98
CA TYR A 50 23.14 10.22 -0.15
C TYR A 50 22.84 11.53 -0.88
N LYS A 51 23.59 11.87 -1.93
CA LYS A 51 23.34 13.06 -2.76
C LYS A 51 22.15 12.89 -3.70
N ASP A 52 21.76 11.65 -3.96
CA ASP A 52 20.69 11.32 -4.88
C ASP A 52 19.37 11.34 -4.09
N VAL A 53 18.57 12.39 -4.28
CA VAL A 53 17.33 12.61 -3.53
C VAL A 53 16.14 12.18 -4.38
N ILE A 54 15.27 11.35 -3.80
CA ILE A 54 13.95 11.03 -4.35
C ILE A 54 12.95 12.00 -3.71
N THR A 55 12.13 12.65 -4.52
CA THR A 55 11.15 13.63 -4.06
C THR A 55 9.80 13.31 -4.64
N ASP A 56 8.81 13.17 -3.76
CA ASP A 56 7.40 13.08 -4.11
C ASP A 56 6.67 14.32 -3.57
N SER A 57 5.73 14.83 -4.36
CA SER A 57 4.87 15.96 -3.98
C SER A 57 3.43 15.59 -4.23
N PHE A 58 2.58 15.75 -3.22
CA PHE A 58 1.15 15.47 -3.30
C PHE A 58 0.38 16.56 -2.55
N GLU A 59 -0.88 16.73 -2.92
CA GLU A 59 -1.78 17.65 -2.24
C GLU A 59 -2.52 16.91 -1.13
N VAL A 60 -2.60 17.52 0.05
CA VAL A 60 -3.36 16.99 1.18
C VAL A 60 -4.78 17.56 1.10
N SER A 61 -5.71 16.78 0.55
CA SER A 61 -7.12 17.16 0.39
C SER A 61 -7.86 17.36 1.72
N GLU A 62 -7.52 16.56 2.74
CA GLU A 62 -8.15 16.59 4.07
C GLU A 62 -7.11 16.82 5.19
N PRO A 63 -6.68 18.06 5.44
CA PRO A 63 -5.59 18.35 6.39
C PRO A 63 -5.97 18.09 7.87
N GLY A 64 -7.27 17.95 8.17
CA GLY A 64 -7.76 17.64 9.53
C GLY A 64 -7.67 16.17 9.92
N HIS A 65 -7.28 15.29 8.99
CA HIS A 65 -7.24 13.85 9.18
C HIS A 65 -5.82 13.37 9.46
N TYR A 66 -5.68 12.25 10.17
CA TYR A 66 -4.39 11.59 10.32
C TYR A 66 -4.01 10.89 9.02
N HIS A 67 -2.80 11.18 8.54
CA HIS A 67 -2.24 10.57 7.33
C HIS A 67 -1.14 9.58 7.71
N GLN A 68 -1.17 8.40 7.12
CA GLN A 68 -0.09 7.42 7.26
C GLN A 68 0.86 7.53 6.07
N LEU A 69 2.12 7.85 6.35
CA LEU A 69 3.18 7.78 5.36
C LEU A 69 3.91 6.44 5.47
N SER A 70 4.02 5.72 4.37
CA SER A 70 4.76 4.46 4.30
C SER A 70 5.77 4.54 3.15
N ALA A 71 7.02 4.17 3.42
CA ALA A 71 8.08 4.09 2.42
C ALA A 71 8.63 2.66 2.39
N ASN A 72 8.70 2.07 1.21
CA ASN A 72 9.20 0.72 1.02
C ASN A 72 10.50 0.74 0.22
N LEU A 73 11.53 0.08 0.73
CA LEU A 73 12.79 -0.13 0.02
C LEU A 73 12.91 -1.59 -0.39
N ARG A 74 13.03 -1.85 -1.69
CA ARG A 74 13.33 -3.19 -2.21
C ARG A 74 14.83 -3.32 -2.45
N ILE A 75 15.44 -4.27 -1.76
CA ILE A 75 16.83 -4.66 -1.95
C ILE A 75 16.90 -6.01 -2.66
N ASN A 76 18.01 -6.28 -3.34
CA ASN A 76 18.35 -7.59 -3.89
C ASN A 76 19.51 -8.21 -3.10
N GLY A 77 19.88 -9.45 -3.42
CA GLY A 77 20.97 -10.16 -2.75
C GLY A 77 22.37 -9.62 -3.05
N ASP A 78 22.50 -8.65 -3.97
CA ASP A 78 23.78 -8.07 -4.36
C ASP A 78 24.19 -6.89 -3.46
N TYR A 79 23.30 -6.44 -2.56
CA TYR A 79 23.63 -5.40 -1.58
C TYR A 79 24.59 -5.98 -0.53
N PRO A 80 25.84 -5.48 -0.41
CA PRO A 80 26.87 -6.19 0.37
C PRO A 80 26.89 -5.83 1.87
N TYR A 81 26.01 -4.94 2.33
CA TYR A 81 26.07 -4.39 3.68
C TYR A 81 24.91 -4.88 4.56
N ALA A 82 25.18 -5.05 5.86
CA ALA A 82 24.18 -5.53 6.82
C ALA A 82 23.14 -4.47 7.22
N ASN A 83 23.46 -3.18 7.05
CA ASN A 83 22.60 -2.07 7.46
C ASN A 83 22.49 -1.05 6.32
N PHE A 84 21.38 -0.33 6.31
CA PHE A 84 21.14 0.81 5.44
C PHE A 84 20.49 1.93 6.26
N HIS A 85 20.81 3.19 5.97
CA HIS A 85 20.25 4.32 6.70
C HIS A 85 19.57 5.25 5.71
N VAL A 86 18.29 5.53 5.96
CA VAL A 86 17.52 6.47 5.15
C VAL A 86 17.34 7.77 5.92
N LYS A 87 17.61 8.88 5.26
CA LYS A 87 17.21 10.20 5.72
C LYS A 87 15.93 10.60 4.99
N MET A 88 14.85 10.77 5.73
CA MET A 88 13.58 11.27 5.21
C MET A 88 13.37 12.70 5.68
N ASN A 89 12.95 13.58 4.78
CA ASN A 89 12.52 14.94 5.11
C ASN A 89 11.08 15.13 4.64
N ILE A 90 10.22 15.58 5.56
CA ILE A 90 8.85 15.98 5.24
C ILE A 90 8.78 17.49 5.36
N THR A 91 8.41 18.16 4.27
CA THR A 91 8.13 19.60 4.27
C THR A 91 6.62 19.82 4.32
N PHE A 92 6.15 20.58 5.30
CA PHE A 92 4.73 20.89 5.52
C PHE A 92 4.32 22.16 4.76
N PRO A 93 3.01 22.40 4.56
CA PRO A 93 2.51 23.59 3.85
C PRO A 93 2.93 24.93 4.48
N ASP A 94 3.22 24.96 5.78
CA ASP A 94 3.71 26.14 6.49
C ASP A 94 5.23 26.38 6.32
N SER A 95 5.87 25.66 5.40
CA SER A 95 7.32 25.63 5.16
C SER A 95 8.16 25.09 6.32
N SER A 96 7.53 24.59 7.39
CA SER A 96 8.26 23.83 8.40
C SER A 96 8.67 22.47 7.82
N SER A 97 9.74 21.89 8.38
CA SER A 97 10.21 20.58 7.94
C SER A 97 10.53 19.69 9.13
N LYS A 98 10.39 18.39 8.93
CA LYS A 98 10.76 17.38 9.91
C LYS A 98 11.63 16.32 9.26
N GLU A 99 12.83 16.17 9.81
CA GLU A 99 13.79 15.14 9.40
C GLU A 99 13.65 13.89 10.27
N TYR A 100 13.79 12.73 9.63
CA TYR A 100 13.88 11.42 10.27
C TYR A 100 15.12 10.70 9.77
N ASN A 101 15.90 10.15 10.68
CA ASN A 101 17.01 9.25 10.38
C ASN A 101 16.56 7.83 10.74
N VAL A 102 16.34 7.00 9.73
CA VAL A 102 15.74 5.66 9.86
C VAL A 102 16.83 4.61 9.64
N PRO A 103 17.33 3.96 10.69
CA PRO A 103 18.22 2.82 10.56
C PRO A 103 17.41 1.59 10.13
N LEU A 104 17.80 0.97 9.01
CA LEU A 104 17.27 -0.29 8.51
C LEU A 104 18.34 -1.36 8.73
N GLN A 105 18.07 -2.27 9.66
CA GLN A 105 18.89 -3.47 9.82
C GLN A 105 18.39 -4.51 8.83
N LEU A 106 19.23 -4.86 7.86
CA LEU A 106 18.88 -5.74 6.74
C LEU A 106 19.46 -7.15 6.91
N ALA A 107 20.54 -7.28 7.66
CA ALA A 107 21.12 -8.56 8.02
C ALA A 107 21.38 -8.65 9.53
N GLU A 108 21.31 -9.88 10.03
CA GLU A 108 21.75 -10.22 11.37
C GLU A 108 23.27 -10.05 11.51
N LYS A 109 23.76 -9.99 12.75
CA LYS A 109 25.22 -10.06 13.04
C LYS A 109 25.89 -11.32 12.49
N SER A 110 25.10 -12.37 12.25
CA SER A 110 25.52 -13.63 11.65
C SER A 110 25.75 -13.54 10.13
N GLY A 111 25.34 -12.44 9.49
CA GLY A 111 25.37 -12.26 8.04
C GLY A 111 24.19 -12.88 7.29
N LYS A 112 23.18 -13.40 8.01
CA LYS A 112 21.93 -13.87 7.41
C LYS A 112 21.00 -12.68 7.14
N TRP A 113 20.36 -12.72 5.98
CA TRP A 113 19.29 -11.81 5.55
C TRP A 113 17.94 -12.30 6.08
#